data_AF-A0AA37PPD5-F1
#
_entry.id   AF-A0AA37PPD5-F1
#
_cell.length_a   1.000
_cell.length_b   1.000
_cell.length_c   1.000
_cell.angle_alpha   90.00
_cell.angle_beta   90.00
_cell.angle_gamma   90.00
#
_symmetry.space_group_name_H-M   'P 1'
#
loop_
_entity.id
_entity.type
_entity.pdbx_description
1 polymer ?
#
loop_
_entity_poly.entity_id
_entity_poly.type
_entity_poly.pdbx_seq_one_letter_code
_entity_poly.pdbx_strand_id
1 'polypeptide(L)'
;MADLSRYAEPENPGLPSAHFQLDHQRAALVITDPQLDFLSPEGVSWPVFGESVRDNNTVAHIGELFGAAKLAGVTVAVSPHYFYPRRTASGGSVIRSNNS
;
A
#
# COMPACT_ATOMS: atom_id res chain seq x y z
N MET A 1 11.84 -9.46 20.75
CA MET A 1 12.12 -8.06 20.38
C MET A 1 12.89 -8.08 19.08
N ALA A 2 12.42 -7.40 18.04
CA ALA A 2 13.10 -7.39 16.74
C ALA A 2 14.48 -6.73 16.89
N ASP A 3 15.50 -7.34 16.29
CA ASP A 3 16.83 -6.77 16.21
C ASP A 3 16.82 -5.58 15.23
N LEU A 4 16.74 -4.37 15.79
CA LEU A 4 16.71 -3.11 15.03
C LEU A 4 18.07 -2.70 14.48
N SER A 5 19.16 -3.43 14.82
CA SER A 5 20.50 -3.11 14.32
C SER A 5 20.60 -3.16 12.80
N ARG A 6 19.77 -3.99 12.16
CA ARG A 6 19.65 -4.09 10.69
C ARG A 6 19.08 -2.84 10.02
N TYR A 7 18.41 -1.96 10.78
CA TYR A 7 17.79 -0.73 10.28
C TYR A 7 18.37 0.54 10.91
N ALA A 8 19.49 0.43 11.63
CA ALA A 8 20.17 1.60 12.18
C ALA A 8 20.66 2.52 11.06
N GLU A 9 20.64 3.84 11.31
CA GLU A 9 21.23 4.80 10.37
C GLU A 9 22.72 4.49 10.17
N PRO A 10 23.22 4.53 8.92
CA PRO A 10 24.63 4.32 8.66
C PRO A 10 25.47 5.44 9.27
N GLU A 11 26.66 5.11 9.80
CA GLU A 11 27.58 6.10 10.39
C GLU A 11 27.96 7.23 9.42
N ASN A 12 27.92 6.96 8.11
CA ASN A 12 28.19 7.95 7.07
C ASN A 12 27.06 7.93 6.02
N PRO A 13 25.96 8.68 6.25
CA PRO A 13 24.83 8.70 5.34
C PRO A 13 25.21 9.42 4.03
N GLY A 14 24.86 8.81 2.90
CA GLY A 14 25.08 9.40 1.57
C GLY A 14 24.20 10.60 1.25
N LEU A 15 23.29 10.96 2.16
CA LEU A 15 22.40 12.11 2.07
C LEU A 15 22.63 13.03 3.27
N PRO A 16 22.51 14.36 3.10
CA PRO A 16 22.59 15.29 4.21
C PRO A 16 21.47 15.00 5.23
N SER A 17 21.75 15.23 6.50
CA SER A 17 20.77 15.07 7.58
C SER A 17 19.52 15.89 7.27
N ALA A 18 18.39 15.23 7.09
CA ALA A 18 17.13 15.91 6.88
C ALA A 18 16.70 16.55 8.21
N HIS A 19 16.72 17.89 8.29
CA HIS A 19 16.11 18.63 9.41
C HIS A 19 14.57 18.65 9.31
N PHE A 20 13.97 17.57 8.83
CA PHE A 20 12.54 17.45 8.66
C PHE A 20 11.86 17.47 10.04
N GLN A 21 10.99 18.45 10.24
CA GLN A 21 10.07 18.47 11.37
C GLN A 21 8.67 18.18 10.85
N LEU A 22 8.01 17.21 11.46
CA LEU A 22 6.65 16.85 11.09
C LEU A 22 5.69 17.95 11.54
N ASP A 23 5.18 18.71 10.59
CA ASP A 23 4.11 19.69 10.80
C ASP A 23 2.78 19.05 10.40
N HIS A 24 1.94 18.72 11.39
CA HIS A 24 0.67 18.03 11.15
C HIS A 24 -0.30 18.81 10.26
N GLN A 25 -0.20 20.15 10.18
CA GLN A 25 -1.06 20.97 9.32
C GLN A 25 -0.59 21.00 7.86
N ARG A 26 0.68 20.62 7.61
CA ARG A 26 1.29 20.57 6.27
C ARG A 26 1.69 19.16 5.84
N ALA A 27 1.41 18.16 6.67
CA ALA A 27 1.70 16.77 6.41
C ALA A 27 0.43 15.99 6.04
N ALA A 28 0.62 14.92 5.28
CA ALA A 28 -0.42 13.95 4.98
C ALA A 28 0.17 12.53 5.11
N LEU A 29 -0.64 11.60 5.60
CA LEU A 29 -0.35 10.17 5.55
C LEU A 29 -0.85 9.62 4.22
N VAL A 30 0.07 9.15 3.38
CA VAL A 30 -0.26 8.52 2.10
C VAL A 30 0.07 7.04 2.18
N ILE A 31 -0.93 6.19 1.95
CA ILE A 31 -0.74 4.74 1.85
C ILE A 31 -0.92 4.33 0.38
N THR A 32 0.15 3.79 -0.19
CA THR A 32 0.22 3.38 -1.59
C THR A 32 -0.06 1.89 -1.73
N ASP A 33 -0.93 1.53 -2.68
CA ASP A 33 -1.23 0.16 -3.08
C ASP A 33 -1.55 -0.82 -1.94
N PRO A 34 -2.49 -0.51 -1.02
CA PRO A 34 -2.92 -1.48 -0.01
C PRO A 34 -3.85 -2.52 -0.65
N GLN A 35 -3.32 -3.33 -1.57
CA GLN A 35 -4.09 -4.36 -2.24
C GLN A 35 -4.46 -5.46 -1.22
N LEU A 36 -5.75 -5.78 -1.17
CA LEU A 36 -6.28 -6.84 -0.31
C LEU A 36 -5.61 -8.18 -0.60
N ASP A 37 -5.15 -8.41 -1.84
CA ASP A 37 -4.47 -9.64 -2.26
C ASP A 37 -3.13 -9.92 -1.57
N PHE A 38 -2.48 -8.89 -1.00
CA PHE A 38 -1.24 -9.02 -0.22
C PHE A 38 -1.48 -9.00 1.29
N LEU A 39 -2.51 -8.27 1.73
CA LEU A 39 -2.75 -7.98 3.14
C LEU A 39 -3.81 -8.89 3.77
N SER A 40 -4.52 -9.69 2.98
CA SER A 40 -5.55 -10.61 3.45
C SER A 40 -5.11 -12.08 3.37
N PRO A 41 -5.46 -12.90 4.37
CA PRO A 41 -5.28 -14.36 4.33
C PRO A 41 -5.88 -15.07 3.11
N GLU A 42 -6.92 -14.47 2.54
CA GLU A 42 -7.68 -14.96 1.38
C GLU A 42 -7.09 -14.43 0.05
N GLY A 43 -6.04 -13.62 0.12
CA GLY A 43 -5.39 -13.00 -1.02
C GLY A 43 -4.56 -13.97 -1.85
N VAL A 44 -4.53 -13.75 -3.17
CA VAL A 44 -3.79 -14.61 -4.12
C VAL A 44 -2.29 -14.68 -3.81
N SER A 45 -1.73 -13.62 -3.23
CA SER A 45 -0.30 -13.53 -2.90
C SER A 45 0.03 -13.92 -1.45
N TRP A 46 -0.97 -14.28 -0.65
CA TRP A 46 -0.80 -14.61 0.77
C TRP A 46 0.21 -15.74 1.05
N PRO A 47 0.30 -16.83 0.26
CA PRO A 47 1.31 -17.87 0.51
C PRO A 47 2.76 -17.40 0.42
N VAL A 48 3.03 -16.28 -0.27
CA VAL A 48 4.38 -15.74 -0.46
C VAL A 48 4.71 -14.67 0.57
N PHE A 49 3.73 -13.83 0.94
CA PHE A 49 3.95 -12.65 1.78
C PHE A 49 3.33 -12.74 3.19
N GLY A 50 2.42 -13.68 3.42
CA GLY A 50 1.61 -13.75 4.64
C GLY A 50 2.44 -13.92 5.92
N GLU A 51 3.52 -14.71 5.88
CA GLU A 51 4.42 -14.85 7.03
C GLU A 51 5.14 -13.54 7.33
N SER A 52 5.65 -12.84 6.32
CA SER A 52 6.29 -11.52 6.51
C SER A 52 5.30 -10.47 7.02
N VAL A 53 4.05 -10.49 6.55
CA VAL A 53 2.98 -9.57 7.01
C VAL A 53 2.64 -9.82 8.48
N ARG A 54 2.62 -11.09 8.92
CA ARG A 54 2.39 -11.47 10.31
C ARG A 54 3.59 -11.13 11.21
N ASP A 55 4.78 -11.52 10.80
CA ASP A 55 6.02 -11.30 11.57
C ASP A 55 6.28 -9.81 11.82
N ASN A 56 5.93 -8.97 10.84
CA ASN A 56 6.09 -7.51 10.94
C ASN A 56 4.83 -6.79 11.46
N ASN A 57 3.78 -7.51 11.85
CA ASN A 57 2.51 -6.94 12.32
C ASN A 57 1.95 -5.83 11.40
N THR A 58 2.15 -5.97 10.08
CA THR A 58 1.97 -4.87 9.12
C THR A 58 0.55 -4.31 9.14
N VAL A 59 -0.47 -5.17 9.21
CA VAL A 59 -1.88 -4.75 9.25
C VAL A 59 -2.20 -3.97 10.53
N ALA A 60 -1.66 -4.40 11.67
CA ALA A 60 -1.88 -3.72 12.95
C ALA A 60 -1.23 -2.33 12.95
N HIS A 61 0.03 -2.22 12.52
CA HIS A 61 0.74 -0.95 12.44
C HIS A 61 0.08 0.04 11.46
N ILE A 62 -0.45 -0.44 10.32
CA ILE A 62 -1.23 0.40 9.41
C ILE A 62 -2.49 0.94 10.12
N GLY A 63 -3.18 0.11 10.89
CA GLY A 63 -4.33 0.52 11.70
C GLY A 63 -3.97 1.59 12.74
N GLU A 64 -2.85 1.42 13.44
CA GLU A 64 -2.33 2.40 14.40
C GLU A 64 -1.98 3.73 13.72
N LEU A 65 -1.35 3.70 12.55
CA LEU A 65 -1.05 4.90 11.76
C LEU A 65 -2.32 5.65 11.35
N PHE A 66 -3.37 4.94 10.92
CA PHE A 66 -4.66 5.56 10.64
C PHE A 66 -5.29 6.19 11.89
N GLY A 67 -5.21 5.51 13.04
CA GLY A 67 -5.70 6.04 14.31
C GLY A 67 -4.95 7.30 14.73
N ALA A 68 -3.63 7.25 14.71
CA ALA A 68 -2.76 8.38 15.04
C ALA A 68 -2.97 9.57 14.09
N ALA A 69 -3.08 9.34 12.78
CA ALA A 69 -3.32 10.39 11.80
C ALA A 69 -4.66 11.10 12.05
N LYS A 70 -5.73 10.35 12.35
CA LYS A 70 -7.04 10.92 12.70
C LYS A 70 -6.98 11.76 13.98
N LEU A 71 -6.31 11.26 15.02
CA LEU A 71 -6.14 12.00 16.29
C LEU A 71 -5.30 13.27 16.11
N ALA A 72 -4.29 13.22 15.25
CA ALA A 72 -3.40 14.34 14.96
C ALA A 72 -3.99 15.36 13.96
N GLY A 73 -5.18 15.08 13.39
CA GLY A 73 -5.79 15.91 12.35
C GLY A 73 -5.03 15.92 11.02
N VAL A 74 -4.18 14.91 10.80
CA VAL A 74 -3.38 14.75 9.58
C VAL A 74 -4.26 14.20 8.46
N THR A 75 -4.14 14.76 7.26
CA THR A 75 -4.90 14.28 6.10
C THR A 75 -4.44 12.88 5.72
N VAL A 76 -5.39 11.97 5.48
CA VAL A 76 -5.10 10.59 5.06
C VAL A 76 -5.54 10.41 3.61
N ALA A 77 -4.64 9.96 2.75
CA ALA A 77 -4.93 9.59 1.37
C ALA A 77 -4.53 8.14 1.11
N VAL A 78 -5.38 7.40 0.42
CA VAL A 78 -5.10 6.03 -0.02
C VAL A 78 -5.09 6.02 -1.53
N SER A 79 -3.96 5.64 -2.13
CA SER A 79 -3.81 5.52 -3.58
C SER A 79 -4.01 4.05 -3.99
N PRO A 80 -5.15 3.68 -4.60
CA PRO A 80 -5.33 2.34 -5.13
C PRO A 80 -4.61 2.16 -6.48
N HIS A 81 -4.07 0.97 -6.72
CA HIS A 81 -3.63 0.56 -8.05
C HIS A 81 -4.84 0.15 -8.91
N TYR A 82 -5.17 0.91 -9.95
CA TYR A 82 -6.26 0.57 -10.88
C TYR A 82 -5.76 -0.43 -11.93
N PHE A 83 -6.32 -1.64 -11.96
CA PHE A 83 -6.10 -2.58 -13.07
C PHE A 83 -6.83 -2.08 -14.32
N TYR A 84 -6.08 -1.73 -15.37
CA TYR A 84 -6.66 -1.57 -16.70
C TYR A 84 -7.02 -2.96 -17.28
N PRO A 85 -8.29 -3.29 -17.54
CA PRO A 85 -8.64 -4.55 -18.18
C PRO A 85 -8.13 -4.52 -19.63
N ARG A 86 -7.11 -5.32 -19.93
CA ARG A 86 -6.70 -5.57 -21.32
C ARG A 86 -7.76 -6.42 -21.99
N ARG A 87 -8.45 -5.84 -22.97
CA ARG A 87 -9.37 -6.54 -23.88
C ARG A 87 -8.62 -7.59 -24.69
N THR A 88 -8.70 -8.85 -24.28
CA THR A 88 -8.45 -9.98 -25.19
C THR A 88 -9.77 -10.34 -25.88
N ALA A 89 -10.06 -9.67 -27.00
CA ALA A 89 -11.17 -10.10 -27.85
C ALA A 89 -10.65 -11.17 -28.82
N SER A 90 -10.60 -12.42 -28.35
CA SER A 90 -10.58 -13.59 -29.22
C SER A 90 -11.97 -14.21 -29.24
N GLY A 91 -12.63 -14.20 -30.40
CA GLY A 91 -13.75 -15.09 -30.69
C GLY A 91 -15.05 -14.41 -31.12
N GLY A 92 -15.47 -14.73 -32.35
CA GLY A 92 -16.88 -14.83 -32.70
C GLY A 92 -17.53 -13.60 -33.33
N SER A 93 -17.40 -13.47 -34.66
CA SER A 93 -18.35 -12.69 -35.45
C SER A 93 -19.73 -13.34 -35.38
N VAL A 94 -20.68 -12.71 -34.69
CA VAL A 94 -22.12 -12.86 -34.94
C VAL A 94 -22.73 -11.47 -34.89
N ILE A 95 -22.70 -10.75 -36.01
CA ILE A 95 -23.59 -9.61 -36.20
C ILE A 95 -24.92 -10.16 -36.71
N ARG A 96 -25.94 -10.08 -35.86
CA ARG A 96 -27.34 -10.28 -36.24
C ARG A 96 -27.80 -9.11 -37.13
N SER A 97 -28.49 -9.44 -38.22
CA SER A 97 -29.40 -8.52 -38.92
C SER A 97 -30.58 -8.15 -38.00
N ASN A 98 -31.44 -7.17 -38.24
CA ASN A 98 -31.74 -6.40 -39.44
C ASN A 98 -32.42 -5.08 -39.02
N ASN A 99 -32.30 -4.10 -39.90
CA ASN A 99 -33.07 -2.86 -39.92
C ASN A 99 -34.50 -3.13 -40.44
N SER A 100 -35.53 -2.77 -39.66
CA SER A 100 -36.90 -2.26 -40.01
C SER A 100 -37.91 -2.64 -38.93
#